data_AF-A0A950YKR6-F1
#
_entry.id   AF-A0A950YKR6-F1
#
_cell.length_a   1.000
_cell.length_b   1.000
_cell.length_c   1.000
_cell.angle_alpha   90.00
_cell.angle_beta   90.00
_cell.angle_gamma   90.00
#
_symmetry.space_group_name_H-M   'P 1'
#
loop_
_entity.id
_entity.type
_entity.pdbx_description
1 polymer ?
#
loop_
_entity_poly.entity_id
_entity_poly.type
_entity_poly.pdbx_seq_one_letter_code
_entity_poly.pdbx_strand_id
1 'polypeptide(L)'
;MARIEMRRVEPGEVPPDGGTAVQIDPDRPVFSGNGPDDYVCVSCGNVLAVSMPPEYMNRKLRIRCARCKTVNAAIEVAGVDYASAFKRPS
;
A
#
# COMPACT_ATOMS: atom_id res chain seq x y z
N MET A 1 -8.69 13.48 3.83
CA MET A 1 -7.81 12.37 3.45
C MET A 1 -7.63 12.42 1.95
N ALA A 2 -6.39 12.43 1.45
CA ALA A 2 -6.15 12.31 0.02
C ALA A 2 -6.26 10.83 -0.40
N ARG A 3 -6.65 10.56 -1.64
CA ARG A 3 -6.67 9.20 -2.19
C ARG A 3 -5.48 9.01 -3.10
N ILE A 4 -4.62 8.06 -2.76
CA ILE A 4 -3.45 7.69 -3.53
C ILE A 4 -3.76 6.38 -4.25
N GLU A 5 -3.81 6.46 -5.57
CA GLU A 5 -3.91 5.26 -6.40
C GLU A 5 -2.59 4.48 -6.32
N MET A 6 -2.68 3.22 -5.90
CA MET A 6 -1.53 2.32 -5.99
C MET A 6 -1.26 1.98 -7.46
N ARG A 7 -0.19 1.26 -7.75
CA ARG A 7 0.09 0.80 -9.13
C ARG A 7 -0.03 -0.70 -9.27
N ARG A 8 -0.21 -1.18 -10.49
CA ARG A 8 -0.09 -2.62 -10.79
C ARG A 8 1.38 -3.04 -10.62
N VAL A 9 1.60 -4.23 -10.06
CA VAL A 9 2.93 -4.85 -10.04
C VAL A 9 3.37 -5.26 -11.45
N GLU A 10 4.65 -5.08 -11.76
CA GLU A 10 5.22 -5.54 -13.03
C GLU A 10 5.69 -7.01 -12.95
N PRO A 11 5.76 -7.73 -14.08
CA PRO A 11 6.35 -9.06 -14.11
C PRO A 11 7.77 -9.07 -13.51
N GLY A 12 8.02 -9.96 -12.55
CA GLY A 12 9.32 -10.09 -11.88
C GLY A 12 9.55 -9.11 -10.71
N GLU A 13 8.63 -8.16 -10.47
CA GLU A 13 8.76 -7.21 -9.35
C GLU A 13 8.48 -7.85 -7.99
N VAL A 14 7.67 -8.89 -7.96
CA VAL A 14 7.38 -9.67 -6.75
C VAL A 14 8.38 -10.83 -6.68
N PRO A 15 9.34 -10.83 -5.74
CA PRO A 15 10.23 -11.96 -5.55
C PRO A 15 9.43 -13.22 -5.18
N PRO A 16 9.94 -14.43 -5.48
CA PRO A 16 9.27 -15.71 -5.18
C PRO A 16 8.78 -15.84 -3.72
N ASP A 17 9.46 -15.22 -2.76
CA ASP A 17 9.08 -15.18 -1.33
C ASP A 17 8.76 -13.77 -0.82
N GLY A 18 8.54 -12.83 -1.74
CA GLY A 18 8.19 -11.46 -1.42
C GLY A 18 6.79 -11.37 -0.83
N GLY A 19 6.69 -11.01 0.44
CA GLY A 19 5.40 -10.84 1.12
C GLY A 19 4.44 -9.93 0.35
N THR A 20 3.20 -10.38 0.20
CA THR A 20 2.07 -9.58 -0.31
C THR A 20 0.98 -9.64 0.73
N ALA A 21 0.59 -8.48 1.26
CA ALA A 21 -0.54 -8.43 2.18
C ALA A 21 -1.83 -8.73 1.41
N VAL A 22 -2.77 -9.44 2.04
CA VAL A 22 -4.00 -9.88 1.38
C VAL A 22 -5.19 -9.25 2.08
N GLN A 23 -5.98 -8.50 1.32
CA GLN A 23 -7.29 -8.08 1.78
C GLN A 23 -8.23 -9.29 1.71
N ILE A 24 -8.77 -9.68 2.87
CA ILE A 24 -9.70 -10.82 2.98
C ILE A 24 -11.13 -10.37 2.68
N ASP A 25 -11.54 -9.24 3.24
CA ASP A 25 -12.87 -8.63 3.09
C ASP A 25 -12.72 -7.27 2.37
N PRO A 26 -13.43 -7.02 1.25
CA PRO A 26 -13.34 -5.76 0.53
C PRO A 26 -13.72 -4.53 1.37
N ASP A 27 -14.57 -4.68 2.38
CA ASP A 27 -15.05 -3.59 3.23
C ASP A 27 -14.13 -3.34 4.45
N ARG A 28 -13.07 -4.15 4.61
CA ARG A 28 -12.06 -4.00 5.66
C ARG A 28 -10.68 -3.71 5.04
N PRO A 29 -10.11 -2.50 5.24
CA PRO A 29 -8.74 -2.20 4.81
C PRO A 29 -7.73 -3.15 5.47
N VAL A 30 -6.65 -3.45 4.76
CA VAL A 30 -5.56 -4.30 5.25
C VAL A 30 -4.76 -3.60 6.33
N PHE A 31 -4.53 -2.32 6.14
CA PHE A 31 -3.81 -1.47 7.09
C PHE A 31 -4.63 -0.24 7.45
N SER A 32 -4.47 0.20 8.68
CA SER A 32 -5.06 1.43 9.20
C SER A 32 -3.98 2.20 9.96
N GLY A 33 -3.86 3.49 9.70
CA GLY A 33 -2.96 4.39 10.42
C GLY A 33 -3.66 5.63 10.97
N ASN A 34 -2.86 6.65 11.28
CA ASN A 34 -3.31 7.99 11.70
C ASN A 34 -2.76 9.11 10.80
N GLY A 35 -2.37 8.76 9.57
CA GLY A 35 -1.87 9.68 8.56
C GLY A 35 -2.96 10.22 7.61
N PRO A 36 -2.55 11.01 6.61
CA PRO A 36 -3.48 11.77 5.79
C PRO A 36 -4.06 11.01 4.59
N ASP A 37 -3.53 9.84 4.24
CA ASP A 37 -3.73 9.26 2.91
C ASP A 37 -4.42 7.90 2.92
N ASP A 38 -5.43 7.73 2.06
CA ASP A 38 -6.03 6.44 1.76
C ASP A 38 -5.39 5.87 0.49
N TYR A 39 -5.00 4.61 0.52
CA TYR A 39 -4.40 3.93 -0.62
C TYR A 39 -5.43 3.00 -1.26
N VAL A 40 -5.69 3.21 -2.55
CA VAL A 40 -6.76 2.53 -3.28
C VAL A 40 -6.21 1.62 -4.38
N CYS A 41 -6.99 0.59 -4.70
CA CYS A 41 -6.66 -0.34 -5.77
C CYS A 41 -6.70 0.36 -7.14
N VAL A 42 -5.61 0.25 -7.89
CA VAL A 42 -5.44 0.80 -9.25
C VAL A 42 -6.55 0.37 -10.22
N SER A 43 -7.11 -0.81 -10.01
CA SER A 43 -8.03 -1.42 -10.98
C SER A 43 -9.51 -1.16 -10.69
N CYS A 44 -9.89 -0.91 -9.43
CA CYS A 44 -11.31 -0.84 -9.05
C CYS A 44 -11.62 0.22 -7.98
N GLY A 45 -10.63 0.97 -7.51
CA GLY A 45 -10.80 2.02 -6.52
C GLY A 45 -11.08 1.53 -5.08
N ASN A 46 -11.08 0.22 -4.81
CA ASN A 46 -11.31 -0.30 -3.47
C ASN A 46 -10.24 0.21 -2.49
N VAL A 47 -10.63 0.63 -1.28
CA VAL A 47 -9.68 1.06 -0.25
C VAL A 47 -8.92 -0.16 0.26
N LEU A 48 -7.59 -0.10 0.20
CA LEU A 48 -6.68 -1.18 0.60
C LEU A 48 -5.96 -0.86 1.91
N ALA A 49 -5.63 0.41 2.13
CA ALA A 49 -5.14 0.93 3.39
C ALA A 49 -5.76 2.30 3.66
N VAL A 50 -6.10 2.58 4.92
CA VAL A 50 -6.82 3.79 5.33
C VAL A 50 -5.96 4.64 6.26
N SER A 51 -6.02 5.96 6.09
CA SER A 51 -5.33 6.93 6.94
C SER A 51 -3.85 6.59 7.17
N MET A 52 -3.12 6.22 6.14
CA MET A 52 -1.72 5.84 6.26
C MET A 52 -0.81 7.07 6.20
N PRO A 53 0.23 7.15 7.05
CA PRO A 53 1.34 8.05 6.82
C PRO A 53 2.16 7.54 5.61
N PRO A 54 2.52 8.40 4.66
CA PRO A 54 3.11 7.96 3.40
C PRO A 54 4.47 7.29 3.58
N GLU A 55 5.23 7.62 4.63
CA GLU A 55 6.55 7.04 4.92
C GLU A 55 6.51 5.51 5.17
N TYR A 56 5.36 4.95 5.58
CA TYR A 56 5.17 3.51 5.75
C TYR A 56 4.73 2.80 4.46
N MET A 57 4.36 3.54 3.42
CA MET A 57 3.76 3.03 2.19
C MET A 57 4.74 3.10 1.00
N ASN A 58 5.89 2.44 1.13
CA ASN A 58 6.95 2.42 0.10
C ASN A 58 6.74 1.35 -0.99
N ARG A 59 7.58 1.36 -2.03
CA ARG A 59 7.51 0.41 -3.18
C ARG A 59 7.56 -1.07 -2.81
N LYS A 60 8.04 -1.43 -1.61
CA LYS A 60 8.08 -2.84 -1.16
C LYS A 60 6.70 -3.32 -0.69
N LEU A 61 5.82 -2.40 -0.32
CA LEU A 61 4.51 -2.73 0.21
C LEU A 61 3.54 -3.09 -0.94
N ARG A 62 2.97 -4.28 -0.85
CA ARG A 62 2.08 -4.85 -1.85
C ARG A 62 0.80 -5.35 -1.20
N ILE A 63 -0.33 -5.09 -1.84
CA ILE A 63 -1.65 -5.50 -1.34
C ILE A 63 -2.47 -6.14 -2.46
N ARG A 64 -2.94 -7.37 -2.24
CA ARG A 64 -3.93 -8.04 -3.08
C ARG A 64 -5.33 -7.59 -2.68
N CYS A 65 -6.05 -6.99 -3.63
CA CYS A 65 -7.42 -6.52 -3.44
C CYS A 65 -8.41 -7.68 -3.33
N ALA A 66 -9.29 -7.66 -2.33
CA ALA A 66 -10.32 -8.69 -2.18
C ALA A 66 -11.37 -8.63 -3.31
N ARG A 67 -11.66 -7.43 -3.80
CA ARG A 67 -12.73 -7.12 -4.78
C ARG A 67 -12.40 -7.63 -6.19
N CYS A 68 -11.25 -7.21 -6.74
CA CYS A 68 -10.87 -7.52 -8.13
C CYS A 68 -9.64 -8.44 -8.25
N LYS A 69 -9.07 -8.89 -7.13
CA LYS A 69 -7.88 -9.77 -7.04
C LYS A 69 -6.57 -9.20 -7.58
N THR A 70 -6.57 -7.96 -8.08
CA THR A 70 -5.35 -7.23 -8.49
C THR A 70 -4.36 -7.14 -7.32
N VAL A 71 -3.09 -7.42 -7.59
CA VAL A 71 -1.97 -7.13 -6.69
C VAL A 71 -1.44 -5.74 -7.01
N ASN A 72 -1.45 -4.87 -5.99
CA ASN A 72 -1.08 -3.48 -6.10
C ASN A 72 0.24 -3.25 -5.35
N ALA A 73 1.16 -2.47 -5.90
CA ALA A 73 2.32 -1.95 -5.20
C ALA A 73 2.07 -0.49 -4.81
N ALA A 74 2.51 -0.08 -3.62
CA ALA A 74 2.43 1.32 -3.22
C ALA A 74 3.38 2.16 -4.07
N ILE A 75 3.03 3.43 -4.25
CA ILE A 75 3.86 4.42 -4.94
C ILE A 75 4.53 5.33 -3.91
N GLU A 76 5.76 5.71 -4.20
CA GLU A 76 6.45 6.70 -3.39
C GLU A 76 6.03 8.12 -3.81
N VAL A 77 5.71 8.94 -2.82
CA VAL A 77 5.29 10.32 -2.96
C VAL A 77 6.53 11.22 -2.86
N ALA A 78 6.62 12.22 -3.73
CA ALA A 78 7.73 13.15 -3.73
C ALA A 78 7.81 13.92 -2.40
N GLY A 79 9.03 14.07 -1.86
CA GLY A 79 9.27 14.81 -0.61
C GLY A 79 9.10 14.00 0.68
N VAL A 80 8.74 12.71 0.62
CA VAL A 80 8.60 11.84 1.79
C VAL A 80 9.94 11.14 2.12
N ASP A 81 10.39 11.25 3.38
CA ASP A 81 11.54 10.47 3.89
C ASP A 81 11.10 9.06 4.29
N TYR A 82 11.13 8.12 3.35
CA TYR A 82 10.81 6.71 3.59
C TYR A 82 11.76 5.99 4.55
N ALA A 83 12.96 6.53 4.80
CA ALA A 83 13.86 5.95 5.79
C ALA A 83 13.39 6.25 7.22
N SER A 84 12.65 7.34 7.43
CA SER A 84 12.16 7.75 8.76
C SER A 84 11.29 6.69 9.43
N ALA A 85 10.44 6.00 8.67
CA ALA A 85 9.53 4.97 9.16
C ALA A 85 10.22 3.79 9.86
N PHE A 86 11.49 3.52 9.54
CA PHE A 86 12.25 2.36 10.03
C PHE A 86 13.45 2.75 10.91
N LYS A 87 13.66 4.05 11.16
CA LYS A 87 14.64 4.50 12.15
C LYS A 87 14.12 4.08 13.53
N ARG A 88 14.70 3.03 14.11
CA ARG A 88 14.54 2.74 15.55
C ARG A 88 15.16 3.90 16.32
N PRO A 89 14.46 4.50 17.32
CA PRO A 89 15.18 5.26 18.33
C PRO A 89 16.11 4.27 19.04
N SER A 90 17.41 4.57 18.99
CA SER A 90 18.44 3.92 19.80
C SER A 90 18.18 4.16 21.28
#